data_AF-A0A1T4XJN6-F1
#
_entry.id   AF-A0A1T4XJN6-F1
#
_cell.length_a   1.000
_cell.length_b   1.000
_cell.length_c   1.000
_cell.angle_alpha   90.00
_cell.angle_beta   90.00
_cell.angle_gamma   90.00
#
_symmetry.space_group_name_H-M   'P 1'
#
loop_
_entity.id
_entity.type
_entity.pdbx_description
1 polymer ?
#
loop_
_entity_poly.entity_id
_entity_poly.type
_entity_poly.pdbx_seq_one_letter_code
_entity_poly.pdbx_strand_id
1 'polypeptide(L)'
;MINKRILKTINWFVFISLVLIGVITAVFAFLDINSTSHSFDADQSRAEFRWSSIHTAFSVVLILLLTFLGLGWKRLFPFNVPIALIIAGLLYSLFFLTFTVGWVGMVGLLGLAIAIVVGMILIIVYSVYLLNEKRKRSSNNT
;
A
#
# COMPACT_ATOMS: atom_id res chain seq x y z
N MET A 1 5.16 28.86 -0.05
CA MET A 1 3.95 28.26 -0.67
C MET A 1 4.36 26.93 -1.25
N ILE A 2 3.82 25.80 -0.76
CA ILE A 2 4.18 24.50 -1.33
C ILE A 2 3.58 24.40 -2.74
N ASN A 3 4.44 24.17 -3.74
CA ASN A 3 4.06 24.05 -5.13
C ASN A 3 3.39 22.69 -5.38
N LYS A 4 2.31 22.65 -6.18
CA LYS A 4 1.63 21.41 -6.60
C LYS A 4 2.58 20.38 -7.21
N ARG A 5 3.64 20.84 -7.91
CA ARG A 5 4.71 19.95 -8.42
C ARG A 5 5.48 19.27 -7.28
N ILE A 6 5.84 20.01 -6.23
CA ILE A 6 6.59 19.47 -5.08
C ILE A 6 5.77 18.40 -4.36
N LEU A 7 4.48 18.67 -4.11
CA LEU A 7 3.56 17.69 -3.52
C LEU A 7 3.47 16.40 -4.35
N LYS A 8 3.28 16.55 -5.66
CA LYS A 8 3.25 15.41 -6.58
C LYS A 8 4.55 14.60 -6.53
N THR A 9 5.71 15.26 -6.50
CA THR A 9 7.01 14.59 -6.40
C THR A 9 7.14 13.84 -5.07
N ILE A 10 6.78 14.45 -3.94
CA ILE A 10 6.81 13.80 -2.62
C ILE A 10 5.94 12.55 -2.60
N ASN A 11 4.72 12.61 -3.14
CA ASN A 11 3.84 11.44 -3.21
C ASN A 11 4.45 10.28 -3.98
N TRP A 12 4.94 10.58 -5.19
CA TRP A 12 5.55 9.57 -6.03
C TRP A 12 6.80 8.99 -5.40
N PHE A 13 7.60 9.84 -4.74
CA PHE A 13 8.77 9.39 -4.00
C PHE A 13 8.38 8.44 -2.85
N VAL A 14 7.45 8.85 -1.98
CA VAL A 14 6.95 8.00 -0.87
C VAL A 14 6.39 6.68 -1.39
N PHE A 15 5.58 6.73 -2.45
CA PHE A 15 5.00 5.54 -3.06
C PHE A 15 6.08 4.60 -3.60
N ILE A 16 7.02 5.09 -4.41
CA ILE A 16 8.10 4.27 -4.99
C ILE A 16 8.97 3.68 -3.88
N SER A 17 9.35 4.49 -2.87
CA SER A 17 10.16 4.01 -1.75
C SER A 17 9.47 2.90 -0.96
N LEU A 18 8.17 3.04 -0.65
CA LEU A 18 7.44 2.01 0.09
C LEU A 18 7.24 0.73 -0.73
N VAL A 19 6.96 0.86 -2.04
CA VAL A 19 6.86 -0.30 -2.94
C VAL A 19 8.21 -1.02 -3.01
N LEU A 20 9.32 -0.28 -3.16
CA LEU A 20 10.66 -0.85 -3.20
C LEU A 20 11.00 -1.59 -1.89
N ILE A 21 10.75 -0.96 -0.74
CA ILE A 21 10.95 -1.58 0.57
C ILE A 21 10.12 -2.86 0.68
N GLY A 22 8.84 -2.81 0.30
CA GLY A 22 7.97 -3.99 0.30
C GLY A 22 8.52 -5.13 -0.55
N VAL A 23 8.97 -4.85 -1.78
CA VAL A 23 9.58 -5.86 -2.66
C VAL A 23 10.83 -6.45 -2.03
N ILE A 24 11.71 -5.61 -1.46
CA ILE A 24 12.93 -6.06 -0.78
C ILE A 24 12.57 -6.97 0.41
N THR A 25 11.61 -6.55 1.24
CA THR A 25 11.12 -7.36 2.37
C THR A 25 10.53 -8.69 1.90
N ALA A 26 9.78 -8.71 0.80
CA ALA A 26 9.26 -9.95 0.22
C ALA A 26 10.39 -10.90 -0.20
N VAL A 27 11.42 -10.38 -0.89
CA VAL A 27 12.57 -11.19 -1.30
C VAL A 27 13.29 -11.76 -0.08
N PHE A 28 13.60 -10.93 0.92
CA PHE A 28 14.27 -11.41 2.14
C PHE A 28 13.44 -12.44 2.90
N ALA A 29 12.13 -12.23 3.04
CA ALA A 29 11.24 -13.18 3.70
C ALA A 29 11.24 -14.56 3.03
N PHE A 30 11.27 -14.60 1.69
CA PHE A 30 11.34 -15.86 0.95
C PHE A 30 12.72 -16.52 1.02
N LEU A 31 13.80 -15.74 1.00
CA LEU A 31 15.15 -16.27 1.19
C LEU A 31 15.32 -16.89 2.58
N ASP A 32 14.81 -16.21 3.61
CA ASP A 32 14.85 -16.67 5.00
C ASP A 32 14.14 -18.02 5.16
N ILE A 33 12.89 -18.12 4.67
CA ILE A 33 12.13 -19.38 4.68
C ILE A 33 12.87 -20.51 3.94
N ASN A 34 13.45 -20.24 2.78
CA ASN A 34 14.11 -21.28 1.97
C ASN A 34 15.47 -21.72 2.53
N SER A 35 16.13 -20.88 3.32
CA SER A 35 17.45 -21.19 3.91
C SER A 35 17.38 -21.95 5.23
N THR A 36 16.19 -22.01 5.84
CA THR A 36 16.00 -22.55 7.19
C THR A 36 15.58 -24.03 7.13
N SER A 37 16.48 -24.92 6.71
CA SER A 37 16.16 -26.36 6.57
C SER A 37 16.32 -27.19 7.85
N HIS A 38 16.85 -26.63 8.96
CA HIS A 38 17.23 -27.41 10.15
C HIS A 38 17.03 -26.75 11.53
N SER A 39 16.27 -25.65 11.65
CA SER A 39 15.94 -25.07 12.97
C SER A 39 14.61 -25.61 13.51
N PHE A 40 14.47 -25.66 14.84
CA PHE A 40 13.20 -25.98 15.52
C PHE A 40 12.04 -25.04 15.11
N ASP A 41 12.34 -23.87 14.54
CA ASP A 41 11.37 -22.87 14.06
C ASP A 41 10.93 -23.09 12.59
N ALA A 42 11.56 -24.02 11.87
CA ALA A 42 11.25 -24.31 10.46
C ALA A 42 9.80 -24.81 10.25
N ASP A 43 9.18 -25.38 11.29
CA ASP A 43 7.77 -25.79 11.24
C ASP A 43 6.79 -24.63 11.44
N GLN A 44 7.25 -23.47 11.93
CA GLN A 44 6.37 -22.36 12.32
C GLN A 44 6.10 -21.38 11.17
N SER A 45 7.07 -21.12 10.30
CA SER A 45 6.89 -20.29 9.10
C SER A 45 7.41 -20.99 7.86
N ARG A 46 6.57 -21.14 6.84
CA ARG A 46 6.91 -21.86 5.62
C ARG A 46 6.25 -21.28 4.38
N ALA A 47 6.84 -21.56 3.22
CA ALA A 47 6.24 -21.27 1.93
C ALA A 47 5.24 -22.37 1.60
N GLU A 48 3.96 -22.00 1.53
CA GLU A 48 2.87 -22.93 1.23
C GLU A 48 1.82 -22.15 0.45
N PHE A 49 1.45 -22.67 -0.73
CA PHE A 49 0.38 -22.08 -1.52
C PHE A 49 -0.97 -22.40 -0.87
N ARG A 50 -1.70 -21.35 -0.50
CA ARG A 50 -3.04 -21.44 0.10
C ARG A 50 -3.99 -20.58 -0.69
N TRP A 51 -5.08 -21.20 -1.14
CA TRP A 51 -6.21 -20.50 -1.72
C TRP A 51 -7.47 -20.92 -1.00
N SER A 52 -8.22 -19.94 -0.48
CA SER A 52 -9.44 -20.17 0.27
C SER A 52 -10.43 -19.04 0.05
N SER A 53 -11.62 -19.15 0.63
CA SER A 53 -12.69 -18.16 0.46
C SER A 53 -12.25 -16.73 0.83
N ILE A 54 -11.34 -16.57 1.81
CA ILE A 54 -10.81 -15.25 2.19
C ILE A 54 -9.96 -14.62 1.07
N HIS A 55 -9.17 -15.43 0.35
CA HIS A 55 -8.38 -14.98 -0.80
C HIS A 55 -9.26 -14.51 -1.95
N THR A 56 -10.37 -15.22 -2.16
CA THR A 56 -11.38 -14.86 -3.15
C THR A 56 -12.05 -13.54 -2.79
N ALA A 57 -12.47 -13.36 -1.53
CA ALA A 57 -13.05 -12.11 -1.06
C ALA A 57 -12.09 -10.92 -1.22
N PHE A 58 -10.82 -11.08 -0.82
CA PHE A 58 -9.79 -10.06 -1.00
C PHE A 58 -9.58 -9.72 -2.48
N SER A 59 -9.53 -10.74 -3.35
CA SER A 59 -9.33 -10.55 -4.79
C SER A 59 -10.49 -9.78 -5.44
N VAL A 60 -11.74 -10.07 -5.05
CA VAL A 60 -12.91 -9.33 -5.53
C VAL A 60 -12.84 -7.85 -5.10
N VAL A 61 -12.55 -7.60 -3.83
CA VAL A 61 -12.36 -6.21 -3.32
C VAL A 61 -11.24 -5.51 -4.09
N LEU A 62 -10.13 -6.21 -4.35
CA LEU A 62 -9.00 -5.66 -5.07
C LEU A 62 -9.33 -5.29 -6.52
N ILE A 63 -10.05 -6.16 -7.23
CA ILE A 63 -10.48 -5.92 -8.62
C ILE A 63 -11.39 -4.69 -8.67
N LEU A 64 -12.33 -4.57 -7.73
CA LEU A 64 -13.20 -3.40 -7.64
C LEU A 64 -12.38 -2.13 -7.41
N LEU A 65 -11.48 -2.13 -6.43
CA LEU A 65 -10.63 -0.98 -6.13
C LEU A 65 -9.72 -0.58 -7.30
N LEU A 66 -9.12 -1.55 -7.98
CA LEU A 66 -8.30 -1.31 -9.18
C LEU A 66 -9.13 -0.72 -10.32
N THR A 67 -10.35 -1.22 -10.53
CA THR A 67 -11.26 -0.71 -11.55
C THR A 67 -11.65 0.74 -11.26
N PHE A 68 -12.06 1.04 -10.03
CA PHE A 68 -12.38 2.40 -9.59
C PHE A 68 -11.18 3.33 -9.71
N LEU A 69 -9.98 2.88 -9.32
CA LEU A 69 -8.76 3.67 -9.42
C LEU A 69 -8.38 3.93 -10.88
N GLY A 70 -8.50 2.94 -11.77
CA GLY A 70 -8.21 3.08 -13.20
C GLY A 70 -9.15 4.08 -13.88
N LEU A 71 -10.46 3.96 -13.64
CA LEU A 71 -11.47 4.88 -14.17
C LEU A 71 -11.33 6.29 -13.56
N GLY A 72 -10.98 6.36 -12.28
CA GLY A 72 -10.87 7.59 -11.51
C GLY A 72 -9.50 8.27 -11.57
N TRP A 73 -8.48 7.68 -12.20
CA TRP A 73 -7.07 8.06 -11.99
C TRP A 73 -6.78 9.55 -12.18
N LYS A 74 -7.31 10.13 -13.26
CA LYS A 74 -7.15 11.57 -13.56
C LYS A 74 -8.05 12.47 -12.70
N ARG A 75 -9.23 11.98 -12.31
CA ARG A 75 -10.23 12.73 -11.54
C ARG A 75 -9.91 12.78 -10.04
N LEU A 76 -9.26 11.75 -9.54
CA LEU A 76 -8.89 11.61 -8.14
C LEU A 76 -7.61 12.36 -7.77
N PHE A 77 -6.98 13.10 -8.69
CA PHE A 77 -5.80 13.89 -8.34
C PHE A 77 -6.14 14.95 -7.27
N PRO A 78 -5.37 15.07 -6.17
CA PRO A 78 -4.07 14.45 -5.87
C PRO A 78 -4.12 13.16 -5.01
N PHE A 79 -5.30 12.63 -4.74
CA PHE A 79 -5.55 11.45 -3.90
C PHE A 79 -5.31 10.10 -4.60
N ASN A 80 -5.10 10.10 -5.91
CA ASN A 80 -4.83 8.89 -6.68
C ASN A 80 -3.59 8.10 -6.18
N VAL A 81 -2.49 8.78 -5.82
CA VAL A 81 -1.27 8.11 -5.33
C VAL A 81 -1.48 7.47 -3.94
N PRO A 82 -2.05 8.17 -2.94
CA PRO A 82 -2.40 7.53 -1.67
C PRO A 82 -3.33 6.32 -1.80
N ILE A 83 -4.33 6.37 -2.69
CA ILE A 83 -5.22 5.24 -2.95
C ILE A 83 -4.44 4.09 -3.60
N ALA A 84 -3.57 4.38 -4.56
CA ALA A 84 -2.68 3.38 -5.16
C ALA A 84 -1.76 2.71 -4.13
N LEU A 85 -1.28 3.46 -3.14
CA LEU A 85 -0.46 2.92 -2.04
C LEU A 85 -1.25 1.90 -1.22
N ILE A 86 -2.50 2.20 -0.86
CA ILE A 86 -3.36 1.28 -0.11
C ILE A 86 -3.62 0.01 -0.92
N ILE A 87 -3.89 0.14 -2.22
CA ILE A 87 -4.09 -1.00 -3.12
C ILE A 87 -2.80 -1.84 -3.24
N ALA A 88 -1.64 -1.20 -3.31
CA ALA A 88 -0.35 -1.91 -3.28
C ALA A 88 -0.15 -2.67 -1.97
N GLY A 89 -0.54 -2.10 -0.82
CA GLY A 89 -0.55 -2.79 0.46
C GLY A 89 -1.49 -4.00 0.49
N LEU A 90 -2.67 -3.89 -0.15
CA LEU A 90 -3.61 -5.02 -0.26
C LEU A 90 -3.04 -6.14 -1.14
N LEU A 91 -2.42 -5.80 -2.27
CA LEU A 91 -1.69 -6.75 -3.13
C LEU A 91 -0.58 -7.45 -2.36
N TYR A 92 0.21 -6.67 -1.61
CA TYR A 92 1.30 -7.18 -0.78
C TYR A 92 0.78 -8.16 0.28
N SER A 93 -0.29 -7.80 1.00
CA SER A 93 -0.91 -8.69 1.97
C SER A 93 -1.48 -9.95 1.34
N LEU A 94 -2.14 -9.83 0.18
CA LEU A 94 -2.70 -10.98 -0.53
C LEU A 94 -1.58 -11.94 -0.98
N PHE A 95 -0.47 -11.41 -1.48
CA PHE A 95 0.69 -12.20 -1.85
C PHE A 95 1.22 -13.04 -0.67
N PHE A 96 1.50 -12.40 0.47
CA PHE A 96 1.96 -13.11 1.66
C PHE A 96 0.94 -14.12 2.19
N LEU A 97 -0.35 -13.78 2.22
CA LEU A 97 -1.39 -14.70 2.67
C LEU A 97 -1.50 -15.94 1.75
N THR A 98 -1.28 -15.75 0.45
CA THR A 98 -1.38 -16.80 -0.56
C THR A 98 -0.18 -17.74 -0.53
N PHE A 99 1.03 -17.23 -0.28
CA PHE A 99 2.26 -18.03 -0.45
C PHE A 99 2.99 -18.35 0.85
N THR A 100 2.57 -17.80 1.99
CA THR A 100 3.27 -18.02 3.26
C THR A 100 2.31 -18.36 4.40
N VAL A 101 2.80 -19.15 5.33
CA VAL A 101 2.11 -19.52 6.57
C VAL A 101 2.99 -19.13 7.75
N GLY A 102 2.37 -18.83 8.89
CA GLY A 102 3.08 -18.48 10.12
C GLY A 102 3.33 -16.99 10.29
N TRP A 103 4.37 -16.65 11.04
CA TRP A 103 4.76 -15.28 11.34
C TRP A 103 5.12 -14.49 10.09
N VAL A 104 5.72 -15.14 9.10
CA VAL A 104 6.04 -14.50 7.83
C VAL A 104 4.78 -14.03 7.09
N GLY A 105 3.67 -14.79 7.19
CA GLY A 105 2.38 -14.36 6.63
C GLY A 105 1.83 -13.09 7.27
N MET A 106 2.12 -12.84 8.55
CA MET A 106 1.73 -11.61 9.23
C MET A 106 2.48 -10.38 8.72
N VAL A 107 3.66 -10.54 8.09
CA VAL A 107 4.40 -9.45 7.47
C VAL A 107 3.57 -8.79 6.36
N GLY A 108 2.77 -9.57 5.63
CA GLY A 108 1.83 -9.06 4.64
C GLY A 108 0.78 -8.12 5.25
N LEU A 109 0.18 -8.53 6.37
CA LEU A 109 -0.83 -7.72 7.09
C LEU A 109 -0.22 -6.46 7.69
N LEU A 110 1.01 -6.54 8.22
CA LEU A 110 1.74 -5.39 8.74
C LEU A 110 2.08 -4.39 7.63
N GLY A 111 2.51 -4.88 6.46
CA GLY A 111 2.71 -4.06 5.27
C GLY A 111 1.44 -3.32 4.83
N LEU A 112 0.30 -4.00 4.86
CA LEU A 112 -1.01 -3.38 4.61
C LEU A 112 -1.35 -2.30 5.64
N ALA A 113 -1.13 -2.56 6.93
CA ALA A 113 -1.39 -1.58 7.99
C ALA A 113 -0.54 -0.31 7.79
N ILE A 114 0.74 -0.46 7.47
CA ILE A 114 1.64 0.67 7.14
C ILE A 114 1.11 1.43 5.91
N ALA A 115 0.72 0.72 4.85
CA ALA A 115 0.19 1.34 3.63
C ALA A 115 -1.10 2.16 3.90
N ILE A 116 -2.00 1.63 4.75
CA ILE A 116 -3.22 2.33 5.17
C ILE A 116 -2.86 3.59 5.97
N VAL A 117 -2.00 3.47 6.99
CA VAL A 117 -1.62 4.61 7.84
C VAL A 117 -0.96 5.72 7.01
N VAL A 118 0.04 5.37 6.19
CA VAL A 118 0.73 6.34 5.35
C VAL A 118 -0.21 6.94 4.29
N GLY A 119 -1.05 6.11 3.66
CA GLY A 119 -2.05 6.57 2.70
C GLY A 119 -3.02 7.58 3.32
N MET A 120 -3.51 7.30 4.52
CA MET A 120 -4.39 8.19 5.28
C MET A 120 -3.71 9.51 5.64
N ILE A 121 -2.45 9.46 6.11
CA ILE A 121 -1.67 10.67 6.41
C ILE A 121 -1.55 11.54 5.16
N LEU A 122 -1.20 10.96 4.01
CA LEU A 122 -1.11 11.71 2.76
C LEU A 122 -2.46 12.34 2.40
N ILE A 123 -3.56 11.58 2.45
CA ILE A 123 -4.91 12.09 2.17
C ILE A 123 -5.26 13.30 3.06
N ILE A 124 -4.95 13.23 4.36
CA ILE A 124 -5.20 14.33 5.31
C ILE A 124 -4.38 15.57 4.92
N VAL A 125 -3.08 15.41 4.65
CA VAL A 125 -2.19 16.50 4.24
C VAL A 125 -2.72 17.20 2.99
N TYR A 126 -3.18 16.45 1.99
CA TYR A 126 -3.77 17.02 0.77
C TYR A 126 -5.07 17.74 1.02
N SER A 127 -5.93 17.16 1.86
CA SER A 127 -7.23 17.75 2.19
C SER A 127 -7.04 19.11 2.85
N VAL A 128 -6.11 19.21 3.81
CA VAL A 128 -5.76 20.48 4.46
C VAL A 128 -5.16 21.47 3.46
N TYR A 129 -4.25 21.04 2.59
CA TYR A 129 -3.68 21.90 1.55
C TYR A 129 -4.76 22.49 0.61
N LEU A 130 -5.67 21.64 0.12
CA LEU A 130 -6.76 22.05 -0.76
C LEU A 130 -7.72 23.04 -0.08
N LEU A 131 -8.05 22.82 1.19
CA LEU A 131 -8.90 23.73 1.96
C LEU A 131 -8.22 25.11 2.14
N ASN A 132 -6.93 25.13 2.43
CA ASN A 132 -6.17 26.37 2.57
C ASN A 132 -6.03 27.13 1.23
N GLU A 133 -5.84 26.41 0.11
CA GLU A 133 -5.79 27.05 -1.22
C GLU A 133 -7.14 27.68 -1.60
N LYS A 134 -8.27 27.02 -1.28
CA LYS A 134 -9.62 27.57 -1.48
C LYS A 134 -9.84 28.85 -0.66
N ARG A 135 -9.45 28.86 0.62
CA ARG A 135 -9.59 30.05 1.48
C ARG A 135 -8.80 31.25 0.96
N LYS A 136 -7.55 31.06 0.53
CA LYS A 136 -6.72 32.14 -0.02
C LYS A 136 -7.30 32.76 -1.29
N ARG A 137 -7.88 31.94 -2.17
CA ARG A 137 -8.55 32.44 -3.38
C ARG A 137 -9.79 33.26 -3.06
N SER A 138 -10.56 32.87 -2.04
CA SER A 138 -11.73 33.62 -1.59
C SER A 138 -11.36 34.99 -1.02
N SER A 139 -10.22 35.09 -0.31
CA SER A 139 -9.75 36.34 0.31
C SER A 139 -9.13 37.34 -0.68
N ASN A 140 -8.63 36.88 -1.83
CA ASN A 140 -8.05 37.77 -2.86
C ASN A 140 -9.08 38.31 -3.85
N ASN A 141 -10.32 37.80 -3.81
CA ASN A 141 -11.42 38.21 -4.68
C ASN A 141 -12.39 39.20 -4.01
N THR A 142 -12.06 39.66 -2.80
CA THR A 142 -12.75 40.69 -2.01
C THR A 142 -11.80 41.84 -1.78
#